data_AF-A0A0G4FBI0-F1
#
_entry.id   AF-A0A0G4FBI0-F1
#
_cell.length_a   1.000
_cell.length_b   1.000
_cell.length_c   1.000
_cell.angle_alpha   90.00
_cell.angle_beta   90.00
_cell.angle_gamma   90.00
#
_symmetry.space_group_name_H-M   'P 1'
#
loop_
_entity.id
_entity.type
_entity.pdbx_description
1 polymer ?
#
loop_
_entity_poly.entity_id
_entity_poly.type
_entity_poly.pdbx_seq_one_letter_code
_entity_poly.pdbx_strand_id
1 'polypeptide(L)'
;MQEEIRQKQKAAKEKKNVQGDGVRSKSSGRQVPSASLLSDKAADSKPEAALPLASASSSSFSPGSDSFPSMITEAQYFAACPYSFFSHRSLTASEESVDTLMTQVKEKRVVGYAGENPVTMAEFHYFSFQGTDEEKWSPRLYAKLAWEGFFTITQGARSGRHHTPLPELQPFYSVVEWRNFHSCKHVKKGLRRLRSSSGVGRLELRCTTDVDSVWRGVTQYHEDLHGVNWLSKRYLETMTKASADPELNFRAHAIALYVLPPETGGGDGKGGEEGLGGSGGGSESEVVDREPRLIAGEIGYSIGPVYTSLSGFSERLEREGMHGGEEDWVDEDEGGTGKVMEDAREVTAKTASSVDSDVLDLGGVGAGTAQLLLLGLWLEERGFSFWSLGHCYSPAMDYKRRLGHRVLPREAFLERLQEVRGPFIRPPSGDLGGRSLEVGGGGESGGSKSKGFQPFAGDDSVAAKKLLRIQT
;
A
#
# COMPACT_ATOMS: atom_id res chain seq x y z
N MET A 1 7.42 0.35 -14.80
CA MET A 1 6.83 -0.97 -15.16
C MET A 1 5.38 -0.89 -15.67
N GLN A 2 4.42 -0.33 -14.92
CA GLN A 2 3.03 -0.21 -15.42
C GLN A 2 2.93 0.72 -16.65
N GLU A 3 3.70 1.80 -16.69
CA GLU A 3 3.80 2.67 -17.88
C GLU A 3 4.48 1.96 -19.05
N GLU A 4 5.50 1.14 -18.79
CA GLU A 4 6.14 0.30 -19.81
C GLU A 4 5.19 -0.78 -20.35
N ILE A 5 4.35 -1.36 -19.49
CA ILE A 5 3.26 -2.27 -19.87
C ILE A 5 2.24 -1.52 -20.73
N ARG A 6 1.86 -0.28 -20.36
CA ARG A 6 0.95 0.59 -21.12
C ARG A 6 1.52 0.95 -22.50
N GLN A 7 2.81 1.29 -22.57
CA GLN A 7 3.51 1.60 -23.81
C GLN A 7 3.64 0.37 -24.72
N LYS A 8 4.00 -0.80 -24.16
CA LYS A 8 4.04 -2.08 -24.90
C LYS A 8 2.65 -2.48 -25.42
N GLN A 9 1.59 -2.18 -24.68
CA GLN A 9 0.20 -2.42 -25.09
C GLN A 9 -0.26 -1.47 -26.21
N LYS A 10 0.05 -0.17 -26.10
CA LYS A 10 -0.25 0.81 -27.15
C LYS A 10 0.43 0.42 -28.47
N ALA A 11 1.72 0.08 -28.41
CA ALA A 11 2.49 -0.39 -29.56
C ALA A 11 1.97 -1.73 -30.15
N ALA A 12 1.49 -2.66 -29.32
CA ALA A 12 0.90 -3.92 -29.79
C ALA A 12 -0.48 -3.74 -30.46
N LYS A 13 -1.29 -2.78 -29.98
CA LYS A 13 -2.60 -2.45 -30.55
C LYS A 13 -2.45 -1.75 -31.91
N GLU A 14 -1.47 -0.87 -32.03
CA GLU A 14 -1.09 -0.23 -33.32
C GLU A 14 -0.58 -1.25 -34.33
N LYS A 15 0.27 -2.21 -33.91
CA LYS A 15 0.74 -3.29 -34.80
C LYS A 15 -0.38 -4.23 -35.29
N LYS A 16 -1.39 -4.51 -34.46
CA LYS A 16 -2.56 -5.31 -34.89
C LYS A 16 -3.44 -4.60 -35.91
N ASN A 17 -3.55 -3.27 -35.84
CA ASN A 17 -4.31 -2.50 -36.84
C ASN A 17 -3.59 -2.38 -38.18
N VAL A 18 -2.26 -2.47 -38.21
CA VAL A 18 -1.47 -2.43 -39.45
C VAL A 18 -1.42 -3.79 -40.15
N GLN A 19 -1.68 -4.89 -39.44
CA GLN A 19 -1.52 -6.26 -39.97
C GLN A 19 -2.85 -6.98 -40.24
N GLY A 20 -3.93 -6.21 -40.40
CA GLY A 20 -5.27 -6.69 -40.78
C GLY A 20 -5.45 -6.96 -42.28
N ASP A 21 -4.51 -6.51 -43.13
CA ASP A 21 -4.54 -6.76 -44.58
C ASP A 21 -3.26 -7.48 -45.01
N GLY A 22 -3.31 -8.80 -45.16
CA GLY A 22 -2.23 -9.49 -45.87
C GLY A 22 -1.99 -10.96 -45.54
N VAL A 23 -2.67 -11.82 -46.31
CA VAL A 23 -2.15 -13.05 -46.93
C VAL A 23 -1.66 -14.21 -46.03
N ARG A 24 -2.40 -15.30 -46.21
CA ARG A 24 -2.19 -16.70 -45.86
C ARG A 24 -1.05 -17.33 -46.68
N SER A 25 0.05 -17.81 -46.06
CA SER A 25 0.79 -18.95 -46.63
C SER A 25 1.71 -19.70 -45.64
N LYS A 26 1.48 -21.02 -45.62
CA LYS A 26 2.38 -22.19 -45.52
C LYS A 26 3.46 -22.34 -44.43
N SER A 27 3.29 -23.47 -43.76
CA SER A 27 4.17 -24.24 -42.88
C SER A 27 5.51 -24.69 -43.48
N SER A 28 6.57 -24.67 -42.67
CA SER A 28 7.58 -25.73 -42.63
C SER A 28 8.34 -25.70 -41.29
N GLY A 29 8.66 -26.88 -40.76
CA GLY A 29 9.23 -27.08 -39.43
C GLY A 29 10.75 -26.91 -39.38
N ARG A 30 11.26 -26.68 -38.17
CA ARG A 30 12.67 -26.95 -37.85
C ARG A 30 12.86 -27.20 -36.34
N GLN A 31 13.66 -28.23 -36.07
CA GLN A 31 14.06 -28.73 -34.75
C GLN A 31 14.89 -27.72 -33.95
N VAL A 32 14.80 -27.83 -32.62
CA VAL A 32 15.56 -27.10 -31.61
C VAL A 32 16.76 -27.96 -31.17
N PRO A 33 17.96 -27.39 -30.97
CA PRO A 33 18.92 -27.94 -30.03
C PRO A 33 19.05 -27.07 -28.77
N SER A 34 19.12 -27.77 -27.64
CA SER A 34 19.46 -27.28 -26.31
C SER A 34 20.96 -26.96 -26.21
N ALA A 35 21.33 -25.81 -25.63
CA ALA A 35 22.38 -25.69 -24.60
C ALA A 35 22.61 -24.23 -24.16
N SER A 36 22.99 -24.10 -22.89
CA SER A 36 23.64 -23.00 -22.15
C SER A 36 24.47 -21.98 -22.94
N LEU A 37 24.35 -20.70 -22.57
CA LEU A 37 25.41 -19.78 -22.09
C LEU A 37 24.89 -18.33 -22.16
N LEU A 38 25.42 -17.50 -21.28
CA LEU A 38 25.26 -16.03 -21.22
C LEU A 38 25.18 -15.45 -22.64
N SER A 39 24.07 -14.82 -22.98
CA SER A 39 23.98 -14.01 -24.20
C SER A 39 24.06 -12.54 -23.83
N ASP A 40 25.23 -11.97 -24.07
CA ASP A 40 25.48 -10.55 -24.17
C ASP A 40 24.49 -9.91 -25.15
N LYS A 41 23.64 -9.03 -24.61
CA LYS A 41 23.07 -7.90 -25.36
C LYS A 41 23.17 -6.67 -24.47
N ALA A 42 24.39 -6.16 -24.35
CA ALA A 42 24.59 -4.76 -23.98
C ALA A 42 24.03 -3.90 -25.12
N ALA A 43 22.98 -3.15 -24.83
CA ALA A 43 22.55 -2.05 -25.68
C ALA A 43 23.62 -0.94 -25.58
N ASP A 44 24.17 -0.56 -26.73
CA ASP A 44 25.03 0.61 -26.89
C ASP A 44 24.19 1.88 -26.63
N SER A 45 24.06 2.25 -25.37
CA SER A 45 23.69 3.59 -24.96
C SER A 45 24.73 4.07 -23.96
N LYS A 46 25.59 5.00 -24.42
CA LYS A 46 26.50 5.76 -23.56
C LYS A 46 25.73 6.26 -22.33
N PRO A 47 26.16 5.96 -21.10
CA PRO A 47 25.58 6.60 -19.94
C PRO A 47 25.97 8.08 -19.95
N GLU A 48 24.95 8.94 -20.05
CA GLU A 48 25.06 10.35 -19.73
C GLU A 48 25.53 10.46 -18.26
N ALA A 49 26.53 11.30 -18.01
CA ALA A 49 27.27 11.34 -16.75
C ALA A 49 26.31 11.41 -15.55
N ALA A 50 26.30 10.34 -14.74
CA ALA A 50 25.58 10.31 -13.49
C ALA A 50 26.00 11.51 -12.64
N LEU A 51 25.03 12.30 -12.18
CA LEU A 51 25.25 13.29 -11.14
C LEU A 51 25.92 12.58 -9.96
N PRO A 52 26.93 13.19 -9.30
CA PRO A 52 27.59 12.57 -8.17
C PRO A 52 26.57 12.41 -7.04
N LEU A 53 26.05 11.19 -6.89
CA LEU A 53 25.48 10.73 -5.63
C LEU A 53 26.63 10.83 -4.63
N ALA A 54 26.54 11.82 -3.74
CA ALA A 54 27.50 12.05 -2.69
C ALA A 54 27.83 10.71 -2.03
N SER A 55 29.09 10.31 -2.13
CA SER A 55 29.65 9.25 -1.32
C SER A 55 29.54 9.70 0.13
N ALA A 56 28.45 9.32 0.79
CA ALA A 56 28.26 9.58 2.20
C ALA A 56 29.33 8.79 2.96
N SER A 57 30.38 9.50 3.39
CA SER A 57 31.31 9.02 4.39
C SER A 57 30.55 8.62 5.63
N SER A 58 30.95 7.50 6.23
CA SER A 58 30.39 6.85 7.43
C SER A 58 30.53 7.68 8.73
N SER A 59 30.04 8.91 8.73
CA SER A 59 29.79 9.68 9.96
C SER A 59 28.40 9.33 10.45
N SER A 60 28.27 8.96 11.73
CA SER A 60 27.01 8.64 12.43
C SER A 60 25.89 9.60 12.02
N PHE A 61 25.08 9.15 11.06
CA PHE A 61 24.01 9.94 10.48
C PHE A 61 22.82 9.79 11.44
N SER A 62 22.48 10.86 12.15
CA SER A 62 21.15 11.01 12.75
C SER A 62 20.39 12.03 11.91
N PRO A 63 20.00 11.72 10.66
CA PRO A 63 19.23 12.67 9.89
C PRO A 63 17.87 12.81 10.56
N GLY A 64 17.53 14.02 10.98
CA GLY A 64 16.13 14.36 11.12
C GLY A 64 15.46 14.10 9.77
N SER A 65 14.32 13.39 9.78
CA SER A 65 13.62 12.92 8.58
C SER A 65 13.21 14.00 7.57
N ASP A 66 13.34 15.28 7.92
CA ASP A 66 13.13 16.42 7.02
C ASP A 66 14.18 16.50 5.89
N SER A 67 15.31 15.80 6.01
CA SER A 67 16.42 15.89 5.03
C SER A 67 16.19 15.12 3.74
N PHE A 68 15.24 14.18 3.71
CA PHE A 68 14.98 13.37 2.52
C PHE A 68 14.05 14.11 1.54
N PRO A 69 14.26 13.95 0.22
CA PRO A 69 13.40 14.59 -0.77
C PRO A 69 11.98 14.00 -0.74
N SER A 70 10.99 14.77 -1.18
CA SER A 70 9.62 14.28 -1.39
C SER A 70 9.37 13.77 -2.82
N MET A 71 10.39 13.83 -3.70
CA MET A 71 10.29 13.45 -5.10
C MET A 71 11.56 12.73 -5.57
N ILE A 72 11.35 11.76 -6.47
CA ILE A 72 12.39 11.13 -7.26
C ILE A 72 11.80 10.82 -8.64
N THR A 73 12.60 10.95 -9.70
CA THR A 73 12.15 10.62 -11.05
C THR A 73 12.24 9.11 -11.29
N GLU A 74 11.48 8.60 -12.27
CA GLU A 74 11.59 7.21 -12.71
C GLU A 74 13.02 6.85 -13.17
N ALA A 75 13.67 7.75 -13.90
CA ALA A 75 15.05 7.58 -14.34
C ALA A 75 16.02 7.45 -13.15
N GLN A 76 15.89 8.31 -12.13
CA GLN A 76 16.71 8.23 -10.92
C GLN A 76 16.46 6.94 -10.13
N TYR A 77 15.19 6.52 -10.02
CA TYR A 77 14.81 5.29 -9.33
C TYR A 77 15.47 4.07 -9.96
N PHE A 78 15.38 3.93 -11.28
CA PHE A 78 15.96 2.78 -11.98
C PHE A 78 17.48 2.88 -12.16
N ALA A 79 18.05 4.08 -12.23
CA ALA A 79 19.50 4.26 -12.27
C ALA A 79 20.19 3.80 -10.98
N ALA A 80 19.49 3.79 -9.83
CA ALA A 80 20.05 3.31 -8.56
C ALA A 80 20.15 1.78 -8.46
N CYS A 81 19.45 1.03 -9.33
CA CYS A 81 19.58 -0.42 -9.46
C CYS A 81 19.63 -0.75 -10.96
N PRO A 82 20.79 -0.52 -11.61
CA PRO A 82 20.93 -0.70 -13.06
C PRO A 82 20.73 -2.16 -13.48
N TYR A 83 20.88 -3.10 -12.55
CA TYR A 83 20.54 -4.50 -12.76
C TYR A 83 19.16 -4.78 -12.21
N SER A 84 18.24 -5.15 -13.10
CA SER A 84 16.88 -5.42 -12.66
C SER A 84 16.81 -6.70 -11.82
N PHE A 85 17.18 -7.83 -12.42
CA PHE A 85 16.79 -9.13 -11.91
C PHE A 85 17.98 -9.97 -11.49
N PHE A 86 18.00 -10.42 -10.24
CA PHE A 86 18.95 -11.40 -9.74
C PHE A 86 18.29 -12.78 -9.65
N SER A 87 18.98 -13.79 -10.19
CA SER A 87 18.57 -15.19 -10.07
C SER A 87 19.80 -16.07 -10.00
N HIS A 88 19.83 -16.95 -9.01
CA HIS A 88 20.92 -17.89 -8.83
C HIS A 88 20.37 -19.22 -8.30
N ARG A 89 20.96 -20.34 -8.74
CA ARG A 89 20.49 -21.69 -8.38
C ARG A 89 20.56 -21.97 -6.88
N SER A 90 21.51 -21.34 -6.18
CA SER A 90 21.66 -21.48 -4.73
C SER A 90 20.72 -20.58 -3.92
N LEU A 91 20.02 -19.63 -4.56
CA LEU A 91 19.07 -18.77 -3.87
C LEU A 91 17.72 -19.51 -3.78
N THR A 92 17.63 -20.47 -2.86
CA THR A 92 16.42 -21.28 -2.65
C THR A 92 15.38 -20.52 -1.85
N ALA A 93 14.10 -20.87 -1.97
CA ALA A 93 12.97 -20.28 -1.26
C ALA A 93 12.96 -20.68 0.23
N SER A 94 13.96 -20.20 0.98
CA SER A 94 14.18 -20.48 2.40
C SER A 94 14.61 -19.22 3.17
N GLU A 95 14.44 -19.23 4.49
CA GLU A 95 14.89 -18.14 5.38
C GLU A 95 16.41 -17.94 5.30
N GLU A 96 17.19 -19.02 5.29
CA GLU A 96 18.65 -18.99 5.21
C GLU A 96 19.15 -18.31 3.93
N SER A 97 18.47 -18.55 2.81
CA SER A 97 18.77 -17.89 1.54
C SER A 97 18.48 -16.39 1.61
N VAL A 98 17.40 -15.98 2.30
CA VAL A 98 17.12 -14.55 2.54
C VAL A 98 18.20 -13.93 3.43
N ASP A 99 18.60 -14.59 4.53
CA ASP A 99 19.65 -14.10 5.43
C ASP A 99 21.00 -13.94 4.72
N THR A 100 21.37 -14.95 3.93
CA THR A 100 22.59 -14.93 3.10
C THR A 100 22.52 -13.80 2.08
N LEU A 101 21.38 -13.62 1.42
CA LEU A 101 21.17 -12.53 0.45
C LEU A 101 21.32 -11.16 1.12
N MET A 102 20.66 -10.94 2.25
CA MET A 102 20.71 -9.66 2.96
C MET A 102 22.11 -9.33 3.49
N THR A 103 22.86 -10.35 3.93
CA THR A 103 24.29 -10.20 4.28
C THR A 103 25.09 -9.72 3.07
N GLN A 104 24.90 -10.32 1.89
CA GLN A 104 25.60 -9.93 0.67
C GLN A 104 25.22 -8.53 0.17
N VAL A 105 23.95 -8.14 0.31
CA VAL A 105 23.47 -6.77 0.02
C VAL A 105 24.19 -5.77 0.94
N LYS A 106 24.23 -6.04 2.24
CA LYS A 106 24.87 -5.17 3.23
C LYS A 106 26.38 -5.03 3.02
N GLU A 107 27.05 -6.14 2.71
CA GLU A 107 28.50 -6.17 2.44
C GLU A 107 28.85 -5.65 1.04
N LYS A 108 27.86 -5.29 0.21
CA LYS A 108 28.05 -4.90 -1.20
C LYS A 108 28.91 -5.93 -1.95
N ARG A 109 28.67 -7.22 -1.68
CA ARG A 109 29.45 -8.32 -2.25
C ARG A 109 29.39 -8.26 -3.77
N VAL A 110 30.56 -8.35 -4.41
CA VAL A 110 30.69 -8.45 -5.87
C VAL A 110 30.19 -9.82 -6.32
N VAL A 111 29.24 -9.84 -7.24
CA VAL A 111 28.62 -11.05 -7.81
C VAL A 111 28.97 -11.26 -9.28
N GLY A 112 29.61 -10.28 -9.91
CA GLY A 112 30.03 -10.34 -11.31
C GLY A 112 30.69 -9.05 -11.76
N TYR A 113 30.89 -8.92 -13.07
CA TYR A 113 31.45 -7.72 -13.70
C TYR A 113 30.66 -7.39 -14.96
N ALA A 114 30.44 -6.09 -15.21
CA ALA A 114 29.92 -5.57 -16.47
C ALA A 114 31.04 -4.79 -17.17
N GLY A 115 31.77 -5.48 -18.04
CA GLY A 115 33.06 -5.01 -18.52
C GLY A 115 34.08 -5.02 -17.38
N GLU A 116 34.68 -3.87 -17.08
CA GLU A 116 35.64 -3.72 -15.98
C GLU A 116 34.98 -3.31 -14.65
N ASN A 117 33.69 -2.95 -14.67
CA ASN A 117 32.99 -2.46 -13.48
C ASN A 117 32.47 -3.63 -12.65
N PRO A 118 32.79 -3.72 -11.35
CA PRO A 118 32.25 -4.75 -10.48
C PRO A 118 30.76 -4.53 -10.24
N VAL A 119 29.98 -5.61 -10.33
CA VAL A 119 28.54 -5.63 -10.05
C VAL A 119 28.32 -6.21 -8.66
N THR A 120 27.64 -5.46 -7.80
CA THR A 120 27.38 -5.82 -6.42
C THR A 120 25.93 -6.28 -6.21
N MET A 121 25.69 -7.08 -5.17
CA MET A 121 24.35 -7.56 -4.85
C MET A 121 23.34 -6.42 -4.59
N ALA A 122 23.81 -5.27 -4.09
CA ALA A 122 22.96 -4.12 -3.81
C ALA A 122 22.43 -3.42 -5.07
N GLU A 123 22.95 -3.71 -6.26
CA GLU A 123 22.51 -3.07 -7.51
C GLU A 123 21.32 -3.77 -8.16
N PHE A 124 20.78 -4.83 -7.53
CA PHE A 124 19.60 -5.57 -7.98
C PHE A 124 18.32 -5.09 -7.29
N HIS A 125 17.18 -5.11 -8.01
CA HIS A 125 15.87 -4.80 -7.42
C HIS A 125 14.98 -6.03 -7.17
N TYR A 126 15.03 -7.06 -8.02
CA TYR A 126 14.13 -8.21 -7.99
C TYR A 126 14.96 -9.47 -7.77
N PHE A 127 14.47 -10.34 -6.89
CA PHE A 127 15.19 -11.53 -6.49
C PHE A 127 14.33 -12.78 -6.73
N SER A 128 14.82 -13.67 -7.59
CA SER A 128 14.11 -14.91 -7.93
C SER A 128 14.60 -16.07 -7.09
N PHE A 129 13.76 -16.46 -6.14
CA PHE A 129 14.00 -17.62 -5.31
C PHE A 129 13.63 -18.91 -6.06
N GLN A 130 14.51 -19.90 -6.00
CA GLN A 130 14.35 -21.22 -6.60
C GLN A 130 13.66 -22.17 -5.62
N GLY A 131 12.98 -23.19 -6.13
CA GLY A 131 12.24 -24.14 -5.29
C GLY A 131 10.93 -24.59 -5.92
N THR A 132 10.19 -25.42 -5.19
CA THR A 132 8.82 -25.80 -5.55
C THR A 132 7.88 -24.60 -5.43
N ASP A 133 6.68 -24.76 -5.96
CA ASP A 133 5.66 -23.73 -5.88
C ASP A 133 5.21 -23.51 -4.43
N GLU A 134 5.11 -24.58 -3.63
CA GLU A 134 4.79 -24.53 -2.20
C GLU A 134 5.86 -23.78 -1.40
N GLU A 135 7.14 -24.01 -1.70
CA GLU A 135 8.25 -23.32 -1.03
C GLU A 135 8.21 -21.81 -1.31
N LYS A 136 7.99 -21.42 -2.58
CA LYS A 136 7.89 -20.00 -2.98
C LYS A 136 6.70 -19.29 -2.36
N TRP A 137 5.61 -20.01 -2.11
CA TRP A 137 4.40 -19.50 -1.48
C TRP A 137 4.32 -19.84 0.02
N SER A 138 5.46 -20.16 0.65
CA SER A 138 5.53 -20.38 2.08
C SER A 138 5.14 -19.11 2.86
N PRO A 139 4.14 -19.17 3.76
CA PRO A 139 3.78 -18.02 4.59
C PRO A 139 4.94 -17.50 5.43
N ARG A 140 5.81 -18.40 5.91
CA ARG A 140 6.98 -18.08 6.72
C ARG A 140 8.07 -17.38 5.91
N LEU A 141 8.35 -17.86 4.69
CA LEU A 141 9.25 -17.16 3.77
C LEU A 141 8.73 -15.77 3.44
N TYR A 142 7.43 -15.65 3.18
CA TYR A 142 6.80 -14.37 2.88
C TYR A 142 6.93 -13.37 4.04
N ALA A 143 6.64 -13.81 5.27
CA ALA A 143 6.85 -13.01 6.47
C ALA A 143 8.32 -12.59 6.63
N LYS A 144 9.26 -13.49 6.34
CA LYS A 144 10.70 -13.20 6.40
C LYS A 144 11.12 -12.14 5.38
N LEU A 145 10.63 -12.24 4.14
CA LEU A 145 10.86 -11.23 3.11
C LEU A 145 10.34 -9.85 3.54
N ALA A 146 9.10 -9.78 4.03
CA ALA A 146 8.52 -8.54 4.55
C ALA A 146 9.30 -7.98 5.76
N TRP A 147 9.73 -8.87 6.67
CA TRP A 147 10.58 -8.50 7.81
C TRP A 147 11.89 -7.86 7.35
N GLU A 148 12.51 -8.38 6.28
CA GLU A 148 13.72 -7.84 5.66
C GLU A 148 13.51 -6.63 4.74
N GLY A 149 12.28 -6.12 4.63
CA GLY A 149 11.97 -4.92 3.86
C GLY A 149 11.67 -5.15 2.37
N PHE A 150 11.46 -6.41 1.96
CA PHE A 150 11.00 -6.70 0.61
C PHE A 150 9.52 -6.33 0.43
N PHE A 151 9.20 -5.83 -0.77
CA PHE A 151 7.85 -5.75 -1.31
C PHE A 151 7.67 -6.86 -2.34
N THR A 152 6.80 -7.83 -2.08
CA THR A 152 6.52 -8.88 -3.07
C THR A 152 5.37 -8.44 -3.97
N ILE A 153 5.54 -8.60 -5.27
CA ILE A 153 4.44 -8.50 -6.24
C ILE A 153 4.19 -9.87 -6.87
N THR A 154 3.10 -10.05 -7.62
CA THR A 154 2.89 -11.29 -8.39
C THR A 154 3.01 -11.05 -9.89
N GLN A 155 3.71 -11.96 -10.57
CA GLN A 155 3.76 -12.02 -12.03
C GLN A 155 2.83 -13.14 -12.52
N GLY A 156 2.19 -12.96 -13.69
CA GLY A 156 1.54 -14.07 -14.41
C GLY A 156 0.08 -13.90 -14.81
N ALA A 157 -0.64 -12.90 -14.30
CA ALA A 157 -2.10 -12.75 -14.46
C ALA A 157 -2.60 -12.80 -15.94
N ARG A 158 -1.78 -12.39 -16.91
CA ARG A 158 -2.21 -12.15 -18.29
C ARG A 158 -2.05 -13.33 -19.27
N SER A 159 -1.45 -14.46 -18.86
CA SER A 159 -1.07 -15.52 -19.81
C SER A 159 -1.56 -16.93 -19.45
N GLY A 160 -2.47 -17.07 -18.48
CA GLY A 160 -2.91 -18.38 -17.99
C GLY A 160 -1.80 -19.18 -17.28
N ARG A 161 -0.66 -18.55 -16.98
CA ARG A 161 0.41 -19.13 -16.15
C ARG A 161 0.08 -18.92 -14.68
N HIS A 162 0.57 -19.83 -13.84
CA HIS A 162 0.50 -19.70 -12.39
C HIS A 162 1.14 -18.38 -11.92
N HIS A 163 0.47 -17.70 -10.99
CA HIS A 163 1.05 -16.53 -10.33
C HIS A 163 2.34 -16.95 -9.61
N THR A 164 3.42 -16.22 -9.86
CA THR A 164 4.71 -16.41 -9.18
C THR A 164 5.03 -15.18 -8.34
N PRO A 165 5.44 -15.32 -7.07
CA PRO A 165 5.87 -14.20 -6.27
C PRO A 165 7.19 -13.65 -6.80
N LEU A 166 7.30 -12.32 -6.81
CA LEU A 166 8.48 -11.59 -7.22
C LEU A 166 8.84 -10.61 -6.11
N PRO A 167 9.70 -11.02 -5.16
CA PRO A 167 10.21 -10.15 -4.12
C PRO A 167 11.05 -9.02 -4.71
N GLU A 168 10.72 -7.78 -4.35
CA GLU A 168 11.42 -6.55 -4.69
C GLU A 168 12.08 -5.96 -3.44
N LEU A 169 13.41 -5.80 -3.47
CA LEU A 169 14.09 -4.92 -2.54
C LEU A 169 14.22 -3.57 -3.24
N GLN A 170 13.41 -2.59 -2.86
CA GLN A 170 13.31 -1.34 -3.60
C GLN A 170 14.59 -0.51 -3.42
N PRO A 171 15.09 0.20 -4.45
CA PRO A 171 16.18 1.18 -4.26
C PRO A 171 15.75 2.37 -3.40
N PHE A 172 14.47 2.71 -3.41
CA PHE A 172 13.90 3.80 -2.63
C PHE A 172 12.49 3.46 -2.12
N TYR A 173 12.19 3.90 -0.91
CA TYR A 173 10.93 3.66 -0.22
C TYR A 173 10.22 4.98 0.08
N SER A 174 8.91 5.03 -0.18
CA SER A 174 8.03 6.10 0.29
C SER A 174 7.68 5.84 1.75
N VAL A 175 8.09 6.76 2.63
CA VAL A 175 7.83 6.65 4.09
C VAL A 175 7.15 7.90 4.61
N VAL A 176 6.05 7.72 5.33
CA VAL A 176 5.36 8.76 6.08
C VAL A 176 5.72 8.59 7.55
N GLU A 177 6.40 9.59 8.09
CA GLU A 177 6.53 9.76 9.54
C GLU A 177 5.47 10.72 10.06
N TRP A 178 5.03 10.55 11.30
CA TRP A 178 3.92 11.32 11.86
C TRP A 178 4.18 12.82 11.90
N ARG A 179 5.42 13.23 12.19
CA ARG A 179 5.81 14.65 12.10
C ARG A 179 5.56 15.21 10.70
N ASN A 180 5.93 14.47 9.66
CA ASN A 180 5.70 14.87 8.28
C ASN A 180 4.20 14.87 7.93
N PHE A 181 3.47 13.82 8.31
CA PHE A 181 2.02 13.70 8.16
C PHE A 181 1.28 14.92 8.74
N HIS A 182 1.56 15.25 10.00
CA HIS A 182 0.96 16.40 10.68
C HIS A 182 1.39 17.74 10.12
N SER A 183 2.62 17.86 9.61
CA SER A 183 3.10 19.11 9.02
C SER A 183 2.51 19.39 7.63
N CYS A 184 2.08 18.34 6.92
CA CYS A 184 1.63 18.43 5.54
C CYS A 184 0.37 19.30 5.37
N LYS A 185 0.45 20.26 4.44
CA LYS A 185 -0.66 21.20 4.14
C LYS A 185 -1.93 20.47 3.69
N HIS A 186 -1.81 19.42 2.88
CA HIS A 186 -2.94 18.67 2.35
C HIS A 186 -3.62 17.83 3.43
N VAL A 187 -2.86 17.20 4.32
CA VAL A 187 -3.39 16.49 5.50
C VAL A 187 -4.19 17.45 6.38
N LYS A 188 -3.62 18.59 6.76
CA LYS A 188 -4.32 19.61 7.57
C LYS A 188 -5.61 20.11 6.90
N LYS A 189 -5.55 20.42 5.60
CA LYS A 189 -6.71 20.90 4.82
C LYS A 189 -7.80 19.84 4.73
N GLY A 190 -7.43 18.59 4.42
CA GLY A 190 -8.35 17.46 4.32
C GLY A 190 -9.03 17.14 5.65
N LEU A 191 -8.26 17.06 6.74
CA LEU A 191 -8.83 16.83 8.08
C LEU A 191 -9.76 17.96 8.53
N ARG A 192 -9.44 19.23 8.20
CA ARG A 192 -10.33 20.36 8.50
C ARG A 192 -11.65 20.27 7.73
N ARG A 193 -11.59 19.90 6.45
CA ARG A 193 -12.78 19.72 5.61
C ARG A 193 -13.66 18.58 6.12
N LEU A 194 -13.07 17.42 6.44
CA LEU A 194 -13.80 16.31 7.06
C LEU A 194 -14.46 16.71 8.39
N ARG A 195 -13.73 17.41 9.27
CA ARG A 195 -14.28 17.91 10.55
C ARG A 195 -15.50 18.82 10.39
N SER A 196 -15.58 19.51 9.26
CA SER A 196 -16.63 20.50 8.99
C SER A 196 -17.77 19.93 8.16
N SER A 197 -17.66 18.69 7.68
CA SER A 197 -18.68 18.07 6.82
C SER A 197 -19.78 17.42 7.64
N SER A 198 -21.01 17.43 7.11
CA SER A 198 -22.14 16.79 7.78
C SER A 198 -22.05 15.26 7.76
N GLY A 199 -21.34 14.69 6.77
CA GLY A 199 -21.20 13.24 6.61
C GLY A 199 -20.16 12.56 7.50
N VAL A 200 -19.25 13.31 8.15
CA VAL A 200 -18.14 12.69 8.92
C VAL A 200 -18.62 11.84 10.09
N GLY A 201 -19.71 12.24 10.75
CA GLY A 201 -20.30 11.49 11.87
C GLY A 201 -20.89 10.13 11.45
N ARG A 202 -21.09 9.91 10.14
CA ARG A 202 -21.55 8.65 9.55
C ARG A 202 -20.39 7.79 9.06
N LEU A 203 -19.14 8.23 9.17
CA LEU A 203 -17.99 7.43 8.75
C LEU A 203 -17.54 6.49 9.87
N GLU A 204 -17.12 5.29 9.46
CA GLU A 204 -16.49 4.33 10.36
C GLU A 204 -15.30 3.65 9.67
N LEU A 205 -14.11 3.79 10.26
CA LEU A 205 -12.90 3.10 9.82
C LEU A 205 -12.69 1.85 10.68
N ARG A 206 -12.59 0.67 10.05
CA ARG A 206 -12.41 -0.62 10.72
C ARG A 206 -11.18 -1.34 10.21
N CYS A 207 -10.49 -2.06 11.08
CA CYS A 207 -9.65 -3.18 10.66
C CYS A 207 -10.56 -4.43 10.61
N THR A 208 -11.09 -4.74 9.43
CA THR A 208 -12.13 -5.77 9.28
C THR A 208 -11.55 -7.18 9.20
N THR A 209 -12.29 -8.15 9.73
CA THR A 209 -12.02 -9.59 9.51
C THR A 209 -12.52 -10.07 8.15
N ASP A 210 -13.41 -9.32 7.49
CA ASP A 210 -13.86 -9.60 6.12
C ASP A 210 -12.85 -9.08 5.08
N VAL A 211 -11.68 -9.73 5.10
CA VAL A 211 -10.57 -9.44 4.19
C VAL A 211 -10.99 -9.63 2.72
N ASP A 212 -11.91 -10.56 2.47
CA ASP A 212 -12.35 -10.92 1.13
C ASP A 212 -13.20 -9.82 0.47
N SER A 213 -14.04 -9.12 1.24
CA SER A 213 -14.79 -7.97 0.72
C SER A 213 -13.87 -6.83 0.31
N VAL A 214 -12.88 -6.49 1.14
CA VAL A 214 -11.87 -5.48 0.80
C VAL A 214 -11.07 -5.89 -0.42
N TRP A 215 -10.64 -7.16 -0.51
CA TRP A 215 -9.92 -7.68 -1.68
C TRP A 215 -10.74 -7.65 -2.97
N ARG A 216 -12.05 -7.94 -2.90
CA ARG A 216 -12.94 -7.79 -4.06
C ARG A 216 -12.99 -6.34 -4.53
N GLY A 217 -13.10 -5.37 -3.61
CA GLY A 217 -13.05 -3.94 -3.94
C GLY A 217 -11.73 -3.54 -4.61
N VAL A 218 -10.59 -3.99 -4.06
CA VAL A 218 -9.25 -3.78 -4.65
C VAL A 218 -9.16 -4.40 -6.05
N THR A 219 -9.68 -5.62 -6.22
CA THR A 219 -9.62 -6.34 -7.49
C THR A 219 -10.43 -5.63 -8.56
N GLN A 220 -11.69 -5.30 -8.27
CA GLN A 220 -12.57 -4.58 -9.19
C GLN A 220 -11.94 -3.24 -9.61
N TYR A 221 -11.47 -2.47 -8.64
CA TYR A 221 -10.85 -1.17 -8.88
C TYR A 221 -9.62 -1.24 -9.80
N HIS A 222 -8.71 -2.20 -9.58
CA HIS A 222 -7.53 -2.35 -10.43
C HIS A 222 -7.80 -3.03 -11.77
N GLU A 223 -8.80 -3.91 -11.86
CA GLU A 223 -9.24 -4.47 -13.13
C GLU A 223 -9.88 -3.40 -14.02
N ASP A 224 -10.69 -2.51 -13.44
CA ASP A 224 -11.28 -1.38 -14.18
C ASP A 224 -10.21 -0.39 -14.67
N LEU A 225 -9.24 -0.04 -13.81
CA LEU A 225 -8.22 0.95 -14.15
C LEU A 225 -7.05 0.41 -14.98
N HIS A 226 -6.65 -0.84 -14.78
CA HIS A 226 -5.41 -1.40 -15.33
C HIS A 226 -5.60 -2.74 -16.05
N GLY A 227 -6.80 -3.32 -15.98
CA GLY A 227 -7.13 -4.62 -16.57
C GLY A 227 -6.55 -5.82 -15.82
N VAL A 228 -5.88 -5.62 -14.69
CA VAL A 228 -5.29 -6.69 -13.86
C VAL A 228 -5.07 -6.22 -12.42
N ASN A 229 -5.30 -7.12 -11.45
CA ASN A 229 -4.85 -6.96 -10.07
C ASN A 229 -3.54 -7.73 -9.82
N TRP A 230 -2.51 -7.05 -9.32
CA TRP A 230 -1.21 -7.66 -8.99
C TRP A 230 -1.24 -8.37 -7.62
N LEU A 231 -2.15 -7.98 -6.72
CA LEU A 231 -2.40 -8.60 -5.43
C LEU A 231 -3.33 -9.81 -5.64
N SER A 232 -2.77 -10.91 -6.16
CA SER A 232 -3.54 -12.10 -6.48
C SER A 232 -4.22 -12.71 -5.23
N LYS A 233 -5.29 -13.48 -5.44
CA LYS A 233 -5.97 -14.19 -4.34
C LYS A 233 -5.02 -15.10 -3.56
N ARG A 234 -4.14 -15.81 -4.26
CA ARG A 234 -3.11 -16.66 -3.65
C ARG A 234 -2.14 -15.86 -2.77
N TYR A 235 -1.83 -14.63 -3.17
CA TYR A 235 -1.01 -13.75 -2.37
C TYR A 235 -1.73 -13.32 -1.09
N LEU A 236 -2.99 -12.90 -1.19
CA LEU A 236 -3.81 -12.64 -0.01
C LEU A 236 -3.84 -13.83 0.96
N GLU A 237 -4.12 -15.03 0.45
CA GLU A 237 -4.17 -16.26 1.25
C GLU A 237 -2.85 -16.56 1.97
N THR A 238 -1.72 -16.31 1.29
CA THR A 238 -0.38 -16.50 1.86
C THR A 238 -0.14 -15.51 3.02
N MET A 239 -0.53 -14.24 2.85
CA MET A 239 -0.44 -13.24 3.92
C MET A 239 -1.34 -13.57 5.10
N THR A 240 -2.58 -14.02 4.85
CA THR A 240 -3.51 -14.42 5.91
C THR A 240 -2.97 -15.60 6.70
N LYS A 241 -2.40 -16.61 6.04
CA LYS A 241 -1.72 -17.73 6.71
C LYS A 241 -0.54 -17.27 7.55
N ALA A 242 0.28 -16.36 7.03
CA ALA A 242 1.43 -15.80 7.77
C ALA A 242 0.96 -15.00 9.00
N SER A 243 -0.16 -14.27 8.86
CA SER A 243 -0.76 -13.50 9.94
C SER A 243 -1.38 -14.36 11.04
N ALA A 244 -1.86 -15.55 10.69
CA ALA A 244 -2.45 -16.50 11.63
C ALA A 244 -1.39 -17.19 12.52
N ASP A 245 -0.12 -17.19 12.10
CA ASP A 245 0.97 -17.72 12.90
C ASP A 245 1.30 -16.77 14.08
N PRO A 246 1.13 -17.21 15.33
CA PRO A 246 1.38 -16.38 16.50
C PRO A 246 2.87 -16.13 16.74
N GLU A 247 3.76 -16.99 16.24
CA GLU A 247 5.21 -16.87 16.40
C GLU A 247 5.79 -15.84 15.43
N LEU A 248 5.18 -15.65 14.26
CA LEU A 248 5.70 -14.72 13.27
C LEU A 248 5.39 -13.27 13.64
N ASN A 249 6.41 -12.42 13.50
CA ASN A 249 6.24 -10.98 13.55
C ASN A 249 5.70 -10.44 12.23
N PHE A 250 4.48 -10.86 11.91
CA PHE A 250 3.76 -10.47 10.71
C PHE A 250 2.26 -10.43 11.01
N ARG A 251 1.58 -9.37 10.59
CA ARG A 251 0.11 -9.29 10.62
C ARG A 251 -0.42 -8.68 9.35
N ALA A 252 -1.35 -9.35 8.69
CA ALA A 252 -2.08 -8.81 7.56
C ALA A 252 -3.25 -7.96 8.07
N HIS A 253 -3.54 -6.86 7.38
CA HIS A 253 -4.62 -5.93 7.73
C HIS A 253 -5.52 -5.72 6.52
N ALA A 254 -6.82 -5.68 6.76
CA ALA A 254 -7.81 -5.16 5.82
C ALA A 254 -8.47 -3.94 6.46
N ILE A 255 -8.11 -2.76 5.99
CA ILE A 255 -8.64 -1.49 6.51
C ILE A 255 -9.79 -1.07 5.62
N ALA A 256 -10.96 -0.86 6.20
CA ALA A 256 -12.19 -0.57 5.48
C ALA A 256 -12.87 0.69 6.03
N LEU A 257 -13.29 1.58 5.15
CA LEU A 257 -14.07 2.78 5.46
C LEU A 257 -15.53 2.54 5.05
N TYR A 258 -16.41 2.58 6.04
CA TYR A 258 -17.85 2.41 5.88
C TYR A 258 -18.59 3.73 6.07
N VAL A 259 -19.75 3.82 5.42
CA VAL A 259 -20.80 4.79 5.70
C VAL A 259 -21.90 4.10 6.48
N LEU A 260 -22.21 4.62 7.65
CA LEU A 260 -23.28 4.15 8.50
C LEU A 260 -24.65 4.64 7.99
N PRO A 261 -25.70 3.81 8.16
CA PRO A 261 -27.06 4.26 7.93
C PRO A 261 -27.39 5.49 8.80
N PRO A 262 -28.32 6.36 8.39
CA PRO A 262 -28.82 7.41 9.26
C PRO A 262 -29.33 6.78 10.56
N GLU A 263 -29.00 7.36 11.72
CA GLU A 263 -29.61 6.91 12.98
C GLU A 263 -31.12 7.15 12.85
N THR A 264 -31.91 6.08 12.87
CA THR A 264 -33.37 6.18 12.90
C THR A 264 -33.70 6.89 14.21
N GLY A 265 -34.24 8.10 14.11
CA GLY A 265 -34.51 8.94 15.28
C GLY A 265 -35.34 8.15 16.30
N GLY A 266 -34.67 7.67 17.35
CA GLY A 266 -35.32 7.23 18.57
C GLY A 266 -36.00 8.47 19.11
N GLY A 267 -37.28 8.64 18.78
CA GLY A 267 -38.08 9.71 19.32
C GLY A 267 -37.98 9.61 20.83
N ASP A 268 -37.38 10.63 21.45
CA ASP A 268 -37.47 10.84 22.87
C ASP A 268 -38.95 10.81 23.23
N GLY A 269 -39.40 9.68 23.77
CA GLY A 269 -40.71 9.49 24.34
C GLY A 269 -40.84 10.36 25.58
N LYS A 270 -40.97 11.66 25.39
CA LYS A 270 -41.56 12.54 26.39
C LYS A 270 -43.05 12.30 26.35
N GLY A 271 -43.50 11.50 27.33
CA GLY A 271 -44.90 11.24 27.60
C GLY A 271 -45.69 12.54 27.66
N GLY A 272 -46.62 12.69 26.73
CA GLY A 272 -47.84 13.44 26.91
C GLY A 272 -48.98 12.43 26.94
N GLU A 273 -49.46 12.10 28.14
CA GLU A 273 -50.85 11.67 28.28
C GLU A 273 -51.74 12.78 27.72
N GLU A 274 -52.58 12.45 26.75
CA GLU A 274 -54.01 12.82 26.70
C GLU A 274 -54.58 12.48 25.30
N GLY A 275 -55.75 11.83 25.28
CA GLY A 275 -56.64 11.88 24.11
C GLY A 275 -57.04 10.52 23.52
N LEU A 276 -58.10 9.95 24.08
CA LEU A 276 -58.89 8.86 23.52
C LEU A 276 -59.40 9.16 22.09
N GLY A 277 -59.28 8.17 21.20
CA GLY A 277 -60.25 7.93 20.12
C GLY A 277 -59.77 8.21 18.70
N GLY A 278 -59.29 7.18 18.01
CA GLY A 278 -59.05 7.25 16.56
C GLY A 278 -58.52 5.95 15.97
N SER A 279 -59.44 5.07 15.56
CA SER A 279 -59.14 3.87 14.76
C SER A 279 -58.70 4.29 13.35
N GLY A 280 -57.38 4.33 13.10
CA GLY A 280 -56.79 4.58 11.79
C GLY A 280 -55.58 3.67 11.57
N GLY A 281 -55.60 2.91 10.48
CA GLY A 281 -54.65 1.83 10.18
C GLY A 281 -53.20 2.27 10.22
N GLY A 282 -52.44 1.69 11.16
CA GLY A 282 -51.00 1.84 11.24
C GLY A 282 -50.35 1.10 10.08
N SER A 283 -49.81 1.85 9.12
CA SER A 283 -48.71 1.35 8.30
C SER A 283 -47.52 1.19 9.24
N GLU A 284 -47.24 -0.04 9.66
CA GLU A 284 -45.97 -0.38 10.30
C GLU A 284 -44.86 0.07 9.35
N SER A 285 -44.17 1.16 9.71
CA SER A 285 -43.00 1.62 8.99
C SER A 285 -41.90 0.60 9.31
N GLU A 286 -41.76 -0.39 8.43
CA GLU A 286 -40.76 -1.44 8.53
C GLU A 286 -39.38 -0.78 8.66
N VAL A 287 -38.76 -0.94 9.83
CA VAL A 287 -37.39 -0.46 10.07
C VAL A 287 -36.48 -1.34 9.23
N VAL A 288 -36.17 -0.87 8.01
CA VAL A 288 -35.16 -1.52 7.18
C VAL A 288 -33.82 -1.29 7.85
N ASP A 289 -33.31 -2.31 8.53
CA ASP A 289 -31.96 -2.34 9.08
C ASP A 289 -30.99 -2.27 7.88
N ARG A 290 -30.46 -1.07 7.62
CA ARG A 290 -29.56 -0.84 6.50
C ARG A 290 -28.14 -1.13 6.95
N GLU A 291 -27.52 -2.15 6.39
CA GLU A 291 -26.12 -2.48 6.69
C GLU A 291 -25.16 -1.34 6.33
N PRO A 292 -24.04 -1.17 7.07
CA PRO A 292 -22.99 -0.23 6.72
C PRO A 292 -22.45 -0.46 5.30
N ARG A 293 -22.32 0.62 4.53
CA ARG A 293 -21.86 0.56 3.13
C ARG A 293 -20.36 0.79 3.03
N LEU A 294 -19.62 -0.17 2.48
CA LEU A 294 -18.17 -0.08 2.25
C LEU A 294 -17.87 0.87 1.08
N ILE A 295 -17.19 2.00 1.34
CA ILE A 295 -16.93 3.03 0.31
C ILE A 295 -15.46 3.17 -0.07
N ALA A 296 -14.54 2.67 0.75
CA ALA A 296 -13.11 2.62 0.45
C ALA A 296 -12.44 1.57 1.33
N GLY A 297 -11.28 1.08 0.91
CA GLY A 297 -10.49 0.18 1.76
C GLY A 297 -9.15 -0.16 1.16
N GLU A 298 -8.28 -0.72 1.99
CA GLU A 298 -6.96 -1.20 1.58
C GLU A 298 -6.56 -2.49 2.27
N ILE A 299 -5.67 -3.22 1.61
CA ILE A 299 -4.93 -4.33 2.18
C ILE A 299 -3.51 -3.85 2.46
N GLY A 300 -3.02 -4.18 3.65
CA GLY A 300 -1.67 -3.89 4.09
C GLY A 300 -1.16 -4.96 5.04
N TYR A 301 0.04 -4.76 5.58
CA TYR A 301 0.57 -5.61 6.63
C TYR A 301 1.40 -4.80 7.62
N SER A 302 1.67 -5.38 8.79
CA SER A 302 2.59 -4.80 9.76
C SER A 302 3.69 -5.76 10.20
N ILE A 303 4.88 -5.21 10.40
CA ILE A 303 6.02 -5.84 11.08
C ILE A 303 6.34 -4.99 12.31
N GLY A 304 6.11 -5.53 13.51
CA GLY A 304 6.17 -4.73 14.74
C GLY A 304 5.34 -3.44 14.61
N PRO A 305 5.91 -2.26 14.93
CA PRO A 305 5.25 -0.96 14.81
C PRO A 305 5.36 -0.35 13.40
N VAL A 306 5.67 -1.10 12.35
CA VAL A 306 5.72 -0.57 10.97
C VAL A 306 4.51 -1.07 10.21
N TYR A 307 3.74 -0.15 9.62
CA TYR A 307 2.62 -0.49 8.73
C TYR A 307 3.03 -0.26 7.28
N THR A 308 2.73 -1.21 6.41
CA THR A 308 2.99 -1.17 4.97
C THR A 308 1.68 -1.27 4.21
N SER A 309 1.31 -0.21 3.48
CA SER A 309 0.18 -0.28 2.54
C SER A 309 0.60 -1.01 1.27
N LEU A 310 -0.29 -1.87 0.77
CA LEU A 310 -0.11 -2.57 -0.50
C LEU A 310 -1.00 -1.96 -1.59
N SER A 311 -2.31 -2.17 -1.47
CA SER A 311 -3.27 -1.82 -2.50
C SER A 311 -4.59 -1.41 -1.87
N GLY A 312 -5.25 -0.42 -2.45
CA GLY A 312 -6.54 0.07 -1.98
C GLY A 312 -7.47 0.41 -3.13
N PHE A 313 -8.72 0.68 -2.76
CA PHE A 313 -9.76 1.16 -3.65
C PHE A 313 -10.58 2.25 -2.96
N SER A 314 -11.30 3.01 -3.76
CA SER A 314 -12.35 3.89 -3.27
C SER A 314 -13.43 4.04 -4.31
N GLU A 315 -14.67 4.15 -3.85
CA GLU A 315 -15.77 4.57 -4.70
C GLU A 315 -15.55 6.01 -5.17
N ARG A 316 -15.92 6.26 -6.43
CA ARG A 316 -16.06 7.61 -6.94
C ARG A 316 -17.40 8.15 -6.44
N LEU A 317 -17.37 9.02 -5.43
CA LEU A 317 -18.57 9.74 -5.01
C LEU A 317 -18.95 10.68 -6.16
N GLU A 318 -20.10 10.45 -6.79
CA GLU A 318 -20.61 11.35 -7.82
C GLU A 318 -20.84 12.73 -7.21
N ARG A 319 -20.20 13.76 -7.77
CA ARG A 319 -20.53 15.15 -7.47
C ARG A 319 -21.66 15.56 -8.41
N GLU A 320 -22.90 15.62 -7.92
CA GLU A 320 -23.97 16.24 -8.69
C GLU A 320 -23.63 17.74 -8.91
N GLY A 321 -23.52 18.16 -10.17
CA GLY A 321 -23.50 19.58 -10.55
C GLY A 321 -22.17 20.20 -11.00
N MET A 322 -21.04 19.47 -11.02
CA MET A 322 -19.82 19.94 -11.70
C MET A 322 -19.53 19.05 -12.91
N HIS A 323 -19.67 19.62 -14.11
CA HIS A 323 -19.27 18.98 -15.35
C HIS A 323 -17.83 18.47 -15.26
N GLY A 324 -17.65 17.19 -15.61
CA GLY A 324 -16.44 16.43 -15.41
C GLY A 324 -15.18 17.10 -15.99
N GLY A 325 -14.40 17.69 -15.09
CA GLY A 325 -12.95 17.69 -15.14
C GLY A 325 -12.42 16.61 -14.20
N GLU A 326 -11.31 16.00 -14.59
CA GLU A 326 -10.48 15.11 -13.79
C GLU A 326 -9.87 15.89 -12.60
N GLU A 327 -10.71 16.27 -11.62
CA GLU A 327 -10.30 17.02 -10.44
C GLU A 327 -10.19 16.13 -9.20
N ASP A 328 -9.41 15.05 -9.32
CA ASP A 328 -8.70 14.53 -8.15
C ASP A 328 -7.55 15.50 -7.86
N TRP A 329 -7.82 16.43 -6.95
CA TRP A 329 -6.85 17.39 -6.41
C TRP A 329 -6.22 18.40 -7.39
N VAL A 330 -7.02 19.15 -8.13
CA VAL A 330 -6.54 20.38 -8.77
C VAL A 330 -6.42 21.48 -7.70
N ASP A 331 -5.24 22.09 -7.61
CA ASP A 331 -4.98 23.24 -6.75
C ASP A 331 -5.67 24.48 -7.35
N GLU A 332 -6.61 25.09 -6.62
CA GLU A 332 -7.31 26.32 -7.03
C GLU A 332 -6.42 27.59 -7.00
N ASP A 333 -5.11 27.46 -6.73
CA ASP A 333 -4.23 28.61 -6.46
C ASP A 333 -3.24 28.99 -7.58
N GLU A 334 -3.27 28.34 -8.75
CA GLU A 334 -2.43 28.78 -9.88
C GLU A 334 -3.27 29.23 -11.09
N GLY A 335 -3.42 30.55 -11.21
CA GLY A 335 -3.94 31.19 -12.41
C GLY A 335 -3.02 30.96 -13.60
N GLY A 336 -3.43 30.10 -14.53
CA GLY A 336 -2.71 29.81 -15.77
C GLY A 336 -3.64 29.30 -16.86
N THR A 337 -3.75 30.05 -17.96
CA THR A 337 -4.59 29.80 -19.14
C THR A 337 -4.07 28.66 -20.02
N GLY A 338 -4.92 27.74 -20.52
CA GLY A 338 -4.52 26.88 -21.65
C GLY A 338 -5.32 25.61 -22.00
N LYS A 339 -6.52 25.78 -22.58
CA LYS A 339 -7.10 25.11 -23.77
C LYS A 339 -6.78 23.61 -24.14
N VAL A 340 -7.86 22.80 -24.11
CA VAL A 340 -8.32 21.70 -25.01
C VAL A 340 -7.56 20.37 -25.09
N MET A 341 -8.24 19.29 -24.67
CA MET A 341 -8.48 18.10 -25.51
C MET A 341 -9.76 17.39 -25.05
N GLU A 342 -10.78 17.43 -25.89
CA GLU A 342 -12.06 16.74 -25.77
C GLU A 342 -11.99 15.55 -26.73
N ASP A 343 -11.97 14.32 -26.21
CA ASP A 343 -12.36 13.08 -26.91
C ASP A 343 -12.11 11.85 -26.02
N ALA A 344 -13.11 11.52 -25.20
CA ALA A 344 -13.39 10.17 -24.69
C ALA A 344 -14.71 10.18 -23.90
N ARG A 345 -15.83 10.17 -24.63
CA ARG A 345 -17.16 9.90 -24.04
C ARG A 345 -17.74 8.68 -24.73
N GLU A 346 -18.50 7.93 -23.94
CA GLU A 346 -19.31 6.76 -24.31
C GLU A 346 -18.65 5.39 -24.10
N VAL A 347 -18.44 4.99 -22.84
CA VAL A 347 -18.84 3.66 -22.29
C VAL A 347 -18.85 3.79 -20.76
N THR A 348 -20.04 3.94 -20.14
CA THR A 348 -20.45 3.57 -18.76
C THR A 348 -21.55 4.52 -18.28
N ALA A 349 -22.72 4.43 -18.91
CA ALA A 349 -23.96 5.00 -18.37
C ALA A 349 -25.06 3.98 -18.63
N LYS A 350 -25.09 2.91 -17.83
CA LYS A 350 -26.17 1.91 -17.90
C LYS A 350 -26.21 0.99 -16.68
N THR A 351 -26.42 1.58 -15.50
CA THR A 351 -27.17 0.98 -14.37
C THR A 351 -27.31 2.04 -13.28
N ALA A 352 -28.29 2.92 -13.41
CA ALA A 352 -28.77 3.74 -12.30
C ALA A 352 -30.28 3.47 -12.19
N SER A 353 -30.64 2.51 -11.34
CA SER A 353 -32.00 2.41 -10.82
C SER A 353 -32.15 3.46 -9.72
N SER A 354 -33.18 4.29 -9.83
CA SER A 354 -33.56 5.34 -8.88
C SER A 354 -33.83 4.78 -7.48
N VAL A 355 -32.88 4.87 -6.55
CA VAL A 355 -33.11 4.72 -5.10
C VAL A 355 -32.09 5.58 -4.35
N ASP A 356 -32.58 6.52 -3.52
CA ASP A 356 -31.88 7.32 -2.50
C ASP A 356 -30.52 7.95 -2.86
N SER A 357 -30.52 9.17 -3.41
CA SER A 357 -29.32 10.04 -3.41
C SER A 357 -29.15 10.70 -2.04
N ASP A 358 -28.86 9.87 -1.04
CA ASP A 358 -28.34 10.28 0.26
C ASP A 358 -26.86 10.68 0.06
N VAL A 359 -26.63 11.80 -0.65
CA VAL A 359 -25.30 12.24 -1.08
C VAL A 359 -24.45 12.52 0.16
N LEU A 360 -23.45 11.66 0.40
CA LEU A 360 -22.54 11.79 1.52
C LEU A 360 -21.63 13.02 1.34
N ASP A 361 -21.88 14.08 2.12
CA ASP A 361 -21.01 15.25 2.13
C ASP A 361 -19.76 15.02 3.01
N LEU A 362 -18.62 14.91 2.34
CA LEU A 362 -17.29 14.82 2.95
C LEU A 362 -16.52 16.16 2.86
N GLY A 363 -17.20 17.28 2.69
CA GLY A 363 -16.57 18.61 2.60
C GLY A 363 -15.67 18.73 1.37
N GLY A 364 -16.05 18.06 0.28
CA GLY A 364 -15.26 17.95 -0.95
C GLY A 364 -14.08 16.99 -0.87
N VAL A 365 -13.89 16.24 0.22
CA VAL A 365 -12.86 15.19 0.35
C VAL A 365 -13.36 13.88 -0.27
N GLY A 366 -12.61 13.30 -1.21
CA GLY A 366 -12.98 12.00 -1.80
C GLY A 366 -12.84 10.84 -0.79
N ALA A 367 -13.60 9.75 -1.00
CA ALA A 367 -13.62 8.60 -0.08
C ALA A 367 -12.23 7.99 0.17
N GLY A 368 -11.40 7.82 -0.87
CA GLY A 368 -10.04 7.31 -0.72
C GLY A 368 -9.13 8.26 0.06
N THR A 369 -9.27 9.57 -0.14
CA THR A 369 -8.55 10.56 0.67
C THR A 369 -8.99 10.50 2.12
N ALA A 370 -10.31 10.43 2.37
CA ALA A 370 -10.83 10.30 3.72
C ALA A 370 -10.25 9.06 4.40
N GLN A 371 -10.30 7.90 3.74
CA GLN A 371 -9.73 6.66 4.26
C GLN A 371 -8.25 6.81 4.63
N LEU A 372 -7.42 7.38 3.76
CA LEU A 372 -5.98 7.54 4.02
C LEU A 372 -5.67 8.51 5.18
N LEU A 373 -6.43 9.61 5.29
CA LEU A 373 -6.27 10.57 6.38
C LEU A 373 -6.66 9.94 7.72
N LEU A 374 -7.75 9.18 7.75
CA LEU A 374 -8.23 8.51 8.95
C LEU A 374 -7.33 7.33 9.33
N LEU A 375 -6.80 6.59 8.35
CA LEU A 375 -5.80 5.57 8.57
C LEU A 375 -4.51 6.14 9.17
N GLY A 376 -4.03 7.28 8.66
CA GLY A 376 -2.84 7.93 9.24
C GLY A 376 -3.02 8.27 10.74
N LEU A 377 -4.18 8.81 11.12
CA LEU A 377 -4.52 9.06 12.52
C LEU A 377 -4.63 7.74 13.33
N TRP A 378 -5.28 6.73 12.76
CA TRP A 378 -5.46 5.41 13.39
C TRP A 378 -4.14 4.69 13.68
N LEU A 379 -3.18 4.79 12.76
CA LEU A 379 -1.85 4.19 12.88
C LEU A 379 -1.03 4.89 13.97
N GLU A 380 -0.99 6.22 13.96
CA GLU A 380 -0.28 6.98 14.98
C GLU A 380 -0.86 6.71 16.38
N GLU A 381 -2.19 6.71 16.49
CA GLU A 381 -2.90 6.43 17.74
C GLU A 381 -2.55 5.04 18.31
N ARG A 382 -2.28 4.06 17.44
CA ARG A 382 -1.83 2.71 17.80
C ARG A 382 -0.33 2.58 17.98
N GLY A 383 0.40 3.69 18.06
CA GLY A 383 1.83 3.67 18.35
C GLY A 383 2.68 3.02 17.25
N PHE A 384 2.18 2.96 16.01
CA PHE A 384 3.05 2.66 14.87
C PHE A 384 4.18 3.70 14.82
N SER A 385 5.37 3.30 14.40
CA SER A 385 6.56 4.16 14.32
C SER A 385 6.59 4.96 13.02
N PHE A 386 6.20 4.35 11.91
CA PHE A 386 6.06 5.00 10.61
C PHE A 386 5.19 4.15 9.68
N TRP A 387 4.79 4.77 8.57
CA TRP A 387 3.96 4.18 7.53
C TRP A 387 4.73 4.08 6.21
N SER A 388 4.96 2.87 5.73
CA SER A 388 5.57 2.57 4.42
C SER A 388 4.50 2.51 3.34
N LEU A 389 4.69 3.27 2.26
CA LEU A 389 3.82 3.32 1.10
C LEU A 389 4.43 2.65 -0.14
N GLY A 390 5.61 2.02 -0.02
CA GLY A 390 6.27 1.33 -1.12
C GLY A 390 6.86 2.27 -2.19
N HIS A 391 6.56 2.04 -3.47
CA HIS A 391 7.17 2.78 -4.60
C HIS A 391 6.97 4.30 -4.52
N CYS A 392 7.92 5.09 -5.02
CA CYS A 392 7.92 6.56 -4.88
C CYS A 392 8.21 7.36 -6.16
N TYR A 393 8.34 6.71 -7.32
CA TYR A 393 8.89 7.34 -8.54
C TYR A 393 7.83 7.78 -9.57
N SER A 394 6.59 7.32 -9.46
CA SER A 394 5.57 7.58 -10.48
C SER A 394 4.81 8.88 -10.18
N PRO A 395 4.54 9.74 -11.19
CA PRO A 395 3.65 10.88 -11.04
C PRO A 395 2.25 10.50 -10.54
N ALA A 396 1.74 9.32 -10.92
CA ALA A 396 0.45 8.78 -10.47
C ALA A 396 0.40 8.47 -8.96
N MET A 397 1.52 8.60 -8.24
CA MET A 397 1.61 8.41 -6.80
C MET A 397 1.61 9.74 -6.02
N ASP A 398 1.07 10.81 -6.60
CA ASP A 398 1.00 12.14 -5.97
C ASP A 398 0.27 12.14 -4.62
N TYR A 399 -0.69 11.23 -4.43
CA TYR A 399 -1.38 11.08 -3.14
C TYR A 399 -0.40 10.83 -1.98
N LYS A 400 0.72 10.13 -2.22
CA LYS A 400 1.75 9.89 -1.19
C LYS A 400 2.37 11.21 -0.75
N ARG A 401 2.65 12.13 -1.70
CA ARG A 401 3.17 13.49 -1.44
C ARG A 401 2.18 14.28 -0.59
N ARG A 402 0.90 14.14 -0.90
CA ARG A 402 -0.18 14.77 -0.13
C ARG A 402 -0.34 14.19 1.28
N LEU A 403 0.17 13.00 1.56
CA LEU A 403 0.29 12.43 2.91
C LEU A 403 1.57 12.86 3.64
N GLY A 404 2.47 13.61 2.99
CA GLY A 404 3.73 14.05 3.57
C GLY A 404 4.83 12.98 3.55
N HIS A 405 4.80 12.03 2.61
CA HIS A 405 5.90 11.06 2.54
C HIS A 405 7.25 11.73 2.20
N ARG A 406 8.32 11.01 2.56
CA ARG A 406 9.69 11.25 2.13
C ARG A 406 10.20 10.04 1.35
N VAL A 407 11.22 10.25 0.51
CA VAL A 407 11.87 9.23 -0.30
C VAL A 407 13.16 8.80 0.40
N LEU A 408 13.12 7.64 1.04
CA LEU A 408 14.28 7.08 1.74
C LEU A 408 15.03 6.14 0.79
N PRO A 409 16.35 6.30 0.59
CA PRO A 409 17.17 5.28 -0.03
C PRO A 409 17.08 3.95 0.73
N ARG A 410 17.26 2.83 0.02
CA ARG A 410 17.18 1.47 0.58
C ARG A 410 17.92 1.32 1.90
N GLU A 411 19.18 1.75 1.95
CA GLU A 411 20.03 1.62 3.15
C GLU A 411 19.39 2.30 4.36
N ALA A 412 18.97 3.56 4.22
CA ALA A 412 18.30 4.31 5.28
C ALA A 412 16.93 3.70 5.68
N PHE A 413 16.16 3.20 4.72
CA PHE A 413 14.91 2.50 5.02
C PHE A 413 15.14 1.21 5.81
N LEU A 414 16.11 0.39 5.41
CA LEU A 414 16.41 -0.88 6.07
C LEU A 414 16.97 -0.68 7.46
N GLU A 415 17.83 0.32 7.67
CA GLU A 415 18.30 0.73 8.99
C GLU A 415 17.13 1.13 9.89
N ARG A 416 16.24 2.00 9.39
CA ARG A 416 15.06 2.46 10.13
C ARG A 416 14.09 1.32 10.44
N LEU A 417 13.88 0.41 9.49
CA LEU A 417 13.06 -0.78 9.68
C LEU A 417 13.69 -1.68 10.76
N GLN A 418 15.00 -1.96 10.68
CA GLN A 418 15.71 -2.81 11.63
C GLN A 418 15.66 -2.27 13.06
N GLU A 419 15.73 -0.95 13.22
CA GLU A 419 15.66 -0.27 14.52
C GLU A 419 14.35 -0.57 15.28
N VAL A 420 13.22 -0.59 14.56
CA VAL A 420 11.89 -0.65 15.20
C VAL A 420 11.15 -1.97 14.99
N ARG A 421 11.50 -2.77 13.97
CA ARG A 421 10.72 -3.95 13.56
C ARG A 421 10.63 -5.03 14.62
N GLY A 422 11.56 -5.11 15.57
CA GLY A 422 11.64 -6.19 16.55
C GLY A 422 12.10 -7.53 15.96
N PRO A 423 12.14 -8.61 16.74
CA PRO A 423 12.62 -9.91 16.27
C PRO A 423 11.67 -10.52 15.22
N PHE A 424 12.20 -11.37 14.34
CA PHE A 424 11.38 -12.07 13.35
C PHE A 424 10.42 -13.09 14.01
N ILE A 425 10.95 -13.85 14.97
CA ILE A 425 10.19 -14.75 15.83
C ILE A 425 9.86 -14.03 17.12
N ARG A 426 8.58 -13.94 17.43
CA ARG A 426 8.09 -13.39 18.68
C ARG A 426 8.51 -14.32 19.81
N PRO A 427 9.04 -13.79 20.91
CA PRO A 427 9.24 -14.61 22.09
C PRO A 427 7.88 -15.24 22.47
N PRO A 428 7.86 -16.50 22.94
CA PRO A 428 6.65 -17.09 23.47
C PRO A 428 6.02 -16.10 24.44
N SER A 429 4.70 -15.94 24.36
CA SER A 429 3.92 -15.15 25.33
C SER A 429 3.91 -15.85 26.70
N GLY A 430 5.10 -16.15 27.23
CA GLY A 430 5.34 -16.67 28.55
C GLY A 430 5.35 -15.52 29.52
N ASP A 431 4.29 -15.46 30.32
CA ASP A 431 4.29 -14.94 31.68
C ASP A 431 5.13 -13.67 31.87
N LEU A 432 4.57 -12.52 31.48
CA LEU A 432 4.81 -11.29 32.25
C LEU A 432 4.17 -11.52 33.63
N GLY A 433 4.71 -12.48 34.38
CA GLY A 433 4.29 -12.82 35.72
C GLY A 433 4.32 -11.55 36.53
N GLY A 434 3.28 -11.36 37.33
CA GLY A 434 3.12 -10.26 38.26
C GLY A 434 4.31 -10.15 39.22
N ARG A 435 5.42 -9.59 38.74
CA ARG A 435 6.38 -8.92 39.58
C ARG A 435 5.74 -7.60 39.92
N SER A 436 4.98 -7.64 41.01
CA SER A 436 4.85 -6.52 41.93
C SER A 436 6.23 -5.85 41.98
N LEU A 437 6.30 -4.65 41.41
CA LEU A 437 7.40 -3.73 41.64
C LEU A 437 7.38 -3.41 43.13
N GLU A 438 8.12 -4.19 43.91
CA GLU A 438 8.57 -3.70 45.21
C GLU A 438 9.40 -2.44 44.93
N VAL A 439 8.91 -1.34 45.49
CA VAL A 439 9.56 -0.04 45.52
C VAL A 439 10.81 -0.19 46.39
N GLY A 440 11.92 -0.60 45.79
CA GLY A 440 13.26 -0.51 46.36
C GLY A 440 13.99 0.67 45.73
N GLY A 441 14.22 1.72 46.51
CA GLY A 441 14.78 2.99 46.04
C GLY A 441 16.27 2.97 45.68
N GLY A 442 16.68 4.03 44.98
CA GLY A 442 18.06 4.51 44.93
C GLY A 442 18.86 4.09 43.69
N GLY A 443 18.98 4.99 42.71
CA GLY A 443 19.98 4.85 41.65
C GLY A 443 19.61 5.63 40.37
N GLU A 444 20.03 6.88 40.30
CA GLU A 444 20.02 7.66 39.05
C GLU A 444 20.94 7.01 38.01
N SER A 445 20.37 6.62 36.87
CA SER A 445 21.12 6.51 35.61
C SER A 445 20.16 6.65 34.43
N GLY A 446 20.38 7.68 33.61
CA GLY A 446 19.60 7.99 32.42
C GLY A 446 19.76 6.93 31.33
N GLY A 447 18.84 5.97 31.31
CA GLY A 447 18.64 5.05 30.20
C GLY A 447 17.29 5.33 29.55
N SER A 448 17.30 5.70 28.26
CA SER A 448 16.09 5.82 27.44
C SER A 448 15.43 4.44 27.36
N LYS A 449 14.38 4.22 28.16
CA LYS A 449 13.60 2.99 28.14
C LYS A 449 12.76 2.99 26.86
N SER A 450 13.13 2.17 25.89
CA SER A 450 12.23 1.78 24.81
C SER A 450 11.00 1.13 25.46
N LYS A 451 9.85 1.79 25.40
CA LYS A 451 8.58 1.16 25.78
C LYS A 451 8.39 -0.01 24.83
N GLY A 452 8.47 -1.23 25.34
CA GLY A 452 8.22 -2.43 24.56
C GLY A 452 6.83 -2.33 23.91
N PHE A 453 6.78 -2.51 22.59
CA PHE A 453 5.55 -2.64 21.82
C PHE A 453 4.79 -3.87 22.34
N GLN A 454 3.68 -3.66 23.05
CA GLN A 454 2.82 -4.78 23.45
C GLN A 454 1.85 -5.11 22.30
N PRO A 455 1.75 -6.38 21.88
CA PRO A 455 0.75 -6.78 20.90
C PRO A 455 -0.65 -6.50 21.47
N PHE A 456 -1.40 -5.66 20.76
CA PHE A 456 -2.63 -5.04 21.25
C PHE A 456 -3.74 -6.04 21.55
N ALA A 457 -4.15 -6.09 22.81
CA ALA A 457 -5.51 -6.40 23.24
C ALA A 457 -5.99 -5.19 24.03
N GLY A 458 -7.09 -4.56 23.60
CA GLY A 458 -7.78 -3.53 24.37
C GLY A 458 -7.59 -2.09 23.89
N ASP A 459 -8.76 -1.51 23.60
CA ASP A 459 -9.12 -0.11 23.35
C ASP A 459 -8.45 0.88 24.31
N ASP A 460 -7.80 1.94 23.79
CA ASP A 460 -7.77 3.27 24.41
C ASP A 460 -6.99 4.31 23.57
N SER A 461 -7.72 5.25 22.96
CA SER A 461 -7.29 6.65 22.83
C SER A 461 -8.46 7.57 22.42
N VAL A 462 -8.39 8.82 22.91
CA VAL A 462 -9.48 9.81 22.97
C VAL A 462 -9.48 10.78 21.78
N ALA A 463 -8.38 10.85 21.02
CA ALA A 463 -8.23 11.85 19.96
C ALA A 463 -8.95 11.45 18.66
N ALA A 464 -8.94 10.16 18.29
CA ALA A 464 -9.67 9.68 17.13
C ALA A 464 -11.16 9.43 17.42
N LYS A 465 -11.50 9.11 18.68
CA LYS A 465 -12.90 9.00 19.17
C LYS A 465 -13.73 10.27 18.94
N LYS A 466 -13.10 11.44 18.82
CA LYS A 466 -13.79 12.72 18.59
C LYS A 466 -14.12 13.01 17.11
N LEU A 467 -13.54 12.24 16.19
CA LEU A 467 -13.75 12.36 14.74
C LEU A 467 -14.47 11.17 14.13
N LEU A 468 -14.35 9.98 14.74
CA LEU A 468 -14.95 8.74 14.28
C LEU A 468 -15.33 7.84 15.46
N ARG A 469 -16.35 7.01 15.25
CA ARG A 469 -16.42 5.70 15.91
C ARG A 469 -15.32 4.85 15.26
N ILE A 470 -14.18 4.68 15.93
CA ILE A 470 -13.16 3.72 15.50
C ILE A 470 -13.38 2.46 16.31
N GLN A 471 -13.87 1.40 15.66
CA GLN A 471 -13.96 0.08 16.26
C GLN A 471 -12.72 -0.75 15.89
N THR A 472 -12.12 -1.38 16.91
CA THR A 472 -11.00 -2.33 16.81
C THR A 472 -11.47 -3.72 16.41
#